data_AF-A0A8X7YID2-F1
#
_entry.id   AF-A0A8X7YID2-F1
#
_cell.length_a   1.000
_cell.length_b   1.000
_cell.length_c   1.000
_cell.angle_alpha   90.00
_cell.angle_beta   90.00
_cell.angle_gamma   90.00
#
_symmetry.space_group_name_H-M   'P 1'
#
loop_
_entity.id
_entity.type
_entity.pdbx_description
1 polymer ?
#
loop_
_entity_poly.entity_id
_entity_poly.type
_entity_poly.pdbx_seq_one_letter_code
_entity_poly.pdbx_strand_id
1 'polypeptide(L)'
;MSLDQSNSRDKRWGLQGMTALVTGGTKGLGYAIVEELAALGASVHTCARNQDELNERVREWKEKGFKVTGSVCDVSSNADREKLMREVSSLFDGKLNILVNNAGTNIYKATLDYTAEDFTSLMDTNLQSAFHLSQLAHPLLKASGAGKIVFMSSITSVVSVNTQYPLYSASKGEKEKMSLEQSNGRDKRWGLQGMTALVTGGTKGLGYAIVEELAALGATVHTCARNQDELNERVREWKEKGFKVTGSVCDVSSNADREKLMKEVSSLFDGKLNILVNNAGTNIYKATLDYTAEDFTSLMDTNLQSAFHLSQLAHPLLKASGAGKIVFMSSITSVVSVNTQYPLYSASKGT
;
A
#
# COMPACT_ATOMS: atom_id res chain seq x y z
N MET A 1 6.53 37.24 -47.12
CA MET A 1 5.82 36.19 -46.35
C MET A 1 6.86 35.35 -45.62
N SER A 2 7.23 35.75 -44.40
CA SER A 2 8.04 34.90 -43.52
C SER A 2 7.11 34.01 -42.71
N LEU A 3 7.21 32.71 -42.91
CA LEU A 3 6.50 31.71 -42.12
C LEU A 3 7.10 31.68 -40.71
N ASP A 4 6.33 32.17 -39.73
CA ASP A 4 6.55 31.94 -38.31
C ASP A 4 6.39 30.44 -38.02
N GLN A 5 7.50 29.72 -37.93
CA GLN A 5 7.55 28.32 -37.51
C GLN A 5 7.92 28.16 -36.02
N SER A 6 7.97 29.23 -35.24
CA SER A 6 8.36 29.14 -33.81
C SER A 6 7.18 28.77 -32.88
N ASN A 7 5.93 28.92 -33.33
CA ASN A 7 4.78 29.02 -32.43
C ASN A 7 3.94 27.72 -32.24
N SER A 8 4.36 26.59 -32.83
CA SER A 8 3.54 25.36 -32.86
C SER A 8 3.95 24.28 -31.83
N ARG A 9 5.16 24.32 -31.28
CA ARG A 9 5.60 23.36 -30.25
C ARG A 9 5.20 23.82 -28.85
N ASP A 10 5.29 25.12 -28.56
CA ASP A 10 4.92 25.70 -27.25
C ASP A 10 3.44 25.53 -26.91
N LYS A 11 2.54 25.57 -27.90
CA LYS A 11 1.11 25.33 -27.68
C LYS A 11 0.75 23.87 -27.40
N ARG A 12 1.60 22.91 -27.79
CA ARG A 12 1.32 21.46 -27.63
C ARG A 12 1.74 20.93 -26.25
N TRP A 13 2.64 21.63 -25.56
CA TRP A 13 3.19 21.28 -24.25
C TRP A 13 2.86 22.31 -23.15
N GLY A 14 2.08 23.34 -23.47
CA GLY A 14 1.69 24.39 -22.52
C GLY A 14 0.54 23.99 -21.60
N LEU A 15 0.56 24.56 -20.39
CA LEU A 15 -0.47 24.41 -19.34
C LEU A 15 -1.17 25.74 -19.04
N GLN A 16 -1.19 26.68 -20.00
CA GLN A 16 -1.84 27.97 -19.82
C GLN A 16 -3.32 27.79 -19.46
N GLY A 17 -3.73 28.44 -18.36
CA GLY A 17 -5.09 28.38 -17.85
C GLY A 17 -5.41 27.11 -17.04
N MET A 18 -4.47 26.19 -16.89
CA MET A 18 -4.62 25.02 -16.02
C MET A 18 -4.27 25.37 -14.57
N THR A 19 -4.91 24.68 -13.63
CA THR A 19 -4.64 24.79 -12.19
C THR A 19 -4.07 23.50 -11.64
N ALA A 20 -3.07 23.60 -10.77
CA ALA A 20 -2.39 22.44 -10.20
C ALA A 20 -2.23 22.55 -8.69
N LEU A 21 -2.38 21.41 -7.99
CA LEU A 21 -2.02 21.23 -6.59
C LEU A 21 -0.86 20.23 -6.51
N VAL A 22 0.26 20.63 -5.93
CA VAL A 22 1.42 19.76 -5.67
C VAL A 22 1.65 19.64 -4.17
N THR A 23 1.56 18.43 -3.62
CA THR A 23 1.85 18.22 -2.18
C THR A 23 3.35 18.10 -1.93
N GLY A 24 3.87 18.72 -0.87
CA GLY A 24 5.29 18.67 -0.52
C GLY A 24 6.20 19.38 -1.53
N GLY A 25 5.75 20.51 -2.10
CA GLY A 25 6.44 21.16 -3.22
C GLY A 25 7.63 22.05 -2.86
N THR A 26 8.08 22.12 -1.60
CA THR A 26 9.18 23.03 -1.22
C THR A 26 10.58 22.48 -1.47
N LYS A 27 10.72 21.16 -1.69
CA LYS A 27 12.01 20.45 -1.83
C LYS A 27 11.97 19.38 -2.91
N GLY A 28 13.16 18.99 -3.38
CA GLY A 28 13.38 17.81 -4.22
C GLY A 28 12.51 17.80 -5.48
N LEU A 29 11.89 16.64 -5.77
CA LEU A 29 11.01 16.49 -6.93
C LEU A 29 9.78 17.38 -6.87
N GLY A 30 9.22 17.62 -5.68
CA GLY A 30 8.07 18.51 -5.51
C GLY A 30 8.37 19.93 -5.97
N TYR A 31 9.54 20.46 -5.59
CA TYR A 31 10.02 21.77 -6.05
C TYR A 31 10.14 21.84 -7.57
N ALA A 32 10.81 20.84 -8.17
CA ALA A 32 11.00 20.78 -9.61
C ALA A 32 9.66 20.69 -10.37
N ILE A 33 8.69 19.93 -9.83
CA ILE A 33 7.35 19.81 -10.41
C ILE A 33 6.59 21.14 -10.34
N VAL A 34 6.62 21.83 -9.19
CA VAL A 34 5.97 23.15 -9.05
C VAL A 34 6.56 24.14 -10.05
N GLU A 35 7.88 24.20 -10.13
CA GLU A 35 8.59 25.10 -11.04
C GLU A 35 8.26 24.80 -12.51
N GLU A 36 8.30 23.54 -12.93
CA GLU A 36 8.02 23.14 -14.31
C GLU A 36 6.56 23.39 -14.71
N LEU A 37 5.60 23.02 -13.85
CA LEU A 37 4.18 23.27 -14.12
C LEU A 37 3.90 24.77 -14.27
N ALA A 38 4.51 25.59 -13.42
CA ALA A 38 4.36 27.03 -13.47
C ALA A 38 5.06 27.66 -14.69
N ALA A 39 6.25 27.16 -15.07
CA ALA A 39 6.95 27.58 -16.28
C ALA A 39 6.16 27.27 -17.56
N LEU A 40 5.42 26.15 -17.57
CA LEU A 40 4.47 25.80 -18.64
C LEU A 40 3.18 26.63 -18.61
N GLY A 41 3.00 27.52 -17.63
CA GLY A 41 1.90 28.49 -17.57
C GLY A 41 0.72 28.10 -16.68
N ALA A 42 0.83 27.04 -15.88
CA ALA A 42 -0.19 26.69 -14.89
C ALA A 42 -0.20 27.67 -13.70
N SER A 43 -1.38 27.87 -13.11
CA SER A 43 -1.50 28.42 -11.77
C SER A 43 -1.32 27.30 -10.75
N VAL A 44 -0.29 27.36 -9.92
CA VAL A 44 0.07 26.27 -9.01
C VAL A 44 -0.19 26.68 -7.55
N HIS A 45 -0.79 25.78 -6.79
CA HIS A 45 -0.83 25.82 -5.34
C HIS A 45 0.02 24.68 -4.80
N THR A 46 0.86 24.95 -3.82
CA THR A 46 1.68 23.91 -3.16
C THR A 46 1.49 23.94 -1.66
N CYS A 47 1.75 22.81 -1.00
CA CYS A 47 1.76 22.76 0.45
C CYS A 47 3.04 22.12 1.00
N ALA A 48 3.39 22.51 2.23
CA ALA A 48 4.47 21.92 3.01
C ALA A 48 4.22 22.17 4.51
N ARG A 49 4.99 21.49 5.38
CA ARG A 49 4.85 21.63 6.84
C ARG A 49 5.55 22.86 7.41
N ASN A 50 6.66 23.28 6.80
CA ASN A 50 7.46 24.41 7.29
C ASN A 50 7.02 25.71 6.63
N GLN A 51 6.50 26.64 7.42
CA GLN A 51 5.98 27.92 6.94
C GLN A 51 7.06 28.81 6.33
N ASP A 52 8.25 28.85 6.94
CA ASP A 52 9.34 29.73 6.51
C ASP A 52 9.90 29.29 5.16
N GLU A 53 10.15 27.99 5.01
CA GLU A 53 10.59 27.37 3.76
C GLU A 53 9.54 27.58 2.66
N LEU A 54 8.26 27.41 2.97
CA LEU A 54 7.17 27.66 2.02
C LEU A 54 7.15 29.12 1.56
N ASN A 55 7.28 30.06 2.50
CA ASN A 55 7.30 31.50 2.20
C ASN A 55 8.49 31.90 1.34
N GLU A 56 9.66 31.32 1.62
CA GLU A 56 10.86 31.51 0.80
C GLU A 56 10.62 31.06 -0.64
N ARG A 57 10.15 29.81 -0.85
CA ARG A 57 9.94 29.28 -2.21
C ARG A 57 8.86 30.04 -2.97
N VAL A 58 7.76 30.42 -2.32
CA VAL A 58 6.70 31.24 -2.93
C VAL A 58 7.24 32.61 -3.38
N ARG A 59 8.14 33.23 -2.60
CA ARG A 59 8.79 34.48 -3.01
C ARG A 59 9.67 34.28 -4.23
N GLU A 60 10.50 33.23 -4.26
CA GLU A 60 11.36 32.90 -5.40
C GLU A 60 10.55 32.69 -6.69
N TRP A 61 9.46 31.91 -6.64
CA TRP A 61 8.61 31.71 -7.82
C TRP A 61 7.91 32.98 -8.27
N LYS A 62 7.51 33.84 -7.32
CA LYS A 62 6.92 35.15 -7.65
C LYS A 62 7.92 36.08 -8.34
N GLU A 63 9.18 36.09 -7.92
CA GLU A 63 10.26 36.85 -8.57
C GLU A 63 10.54 36.36 -10.00
N LYS A 64 10.35 35.06 -10.26
CA LYS A 64 10.39 34.46 -11.61
C LYS A 64 9.15 34.77 -12.47
N GLY A 65 8.15 35.48 -11.92
CA GLY A 65 6.90 35.81 -12.60
C GLY A 65 5.89 34.66 -12.64
N PHE A 66 6.10 33.60 -11.86
CA PHE A 66 5.21 32.45 -11.82
C PHE A 66 3.99 32.68 -10.92
N LYS A 67 2.88 32.05 -11.30
CA LYS A 67 1.63 32.07 -10.53
C LYS A 67 1.61 30.94 -9.51
N VAL A 68 2.45 31.05 -8.48
CA VAL A 68 2.53 30.06 -7.40
C VAL A 68 2.06 30.64 -6.08
N THR A 69 1.20 29.89 -5.40
CA THR A 69 0.77 30.15 -4.02
C THR A 69 1.04 28.92 -3.17
N GLY A 70 0.99 29.05 -1.85
CA GLY A 70 1.04 27.87 -1.00
C GLY A 70 0.52 28.11 0.40
N SER A 71 0.17 27.01 1.07
CA SER A 71 -0.25 27.00 2.47
C SER A 71 0.40 25.88 3.27
N VAL A 72 0.43 26.06 4.60
CA VAL A 72 0.92 25.02 5.50
C VAL A 72 -0.08 23.89 5.57
N CYS A 73 0.40 22.66 5.35
CA CYS A 73 -0.38 21.43 5.50
C CYS A 73 0.56 20.29 5.88
N ASP A 74 0.22 19.59 6.98
CA ASP A 74 0.69 18.24 7.20
C ASP A 74 -0.28 17.26 6.52
N VAL A 75 0.17 16.60 5.45
CA VAL A 75 -0.68 15.69 4.67
C VAL A 75 -1.13 14.46 5.48
N SER A 76 -0.48 14.13 6.60
CA SER A 76 -0.94 13.07 7.51
C SER A 76 -2.18 13.50 8.30
N SER A 77 -2.39 14.80 8.54
CA SER A 77 -3.56 15.34 9.24
C SER A 77 -4.79 15.39 8.32
N ASN A 78 -5.91 14.79 8.76
CA ASN A 78 -7.19 14.88 8.05
C ASN A 78 -7.67 16.34 7.98
N ALA A 79 -7.62 17.06 9.10
CA ALA A 79 -8.09 18.44 9.19
C ALA A 79 -7.30 19.38 8.26
N ASP A 80 -5.99 19.16 8.15
CA ASP A 80 -5.12 19.94 7.26
C ASP A 80 -5.44 19.65 5.79
N ARG A 81 -5.68 18.38 5.42
CA ARG A 81 -6.09 18.00 4.05
C ARG A 81 -7.41 18.67 3.64
N GLU A 82 -8.40 18.67 4.54
CA GLU A 82 -9.67 19.36 4.29
C GLU A 82 -9.49 20.87 4.18
N LYS A 83 -8.68 21.47 5.05
CA LYS A 83 -8.35 22.90 5.00
C LYS A 83 -7.67 23.26 3.68
N LEU A 84 -6.66 22.50 3.29
CA LEU A 84 -5.95 22.65 2.01
C LEU A 84 -6.93 22.58 0.84
N MET A 85 -7.86 21.61 0.84
CA MET A 85 -8.82 21.50 -0.25
C MET A 85 -9.80 22.69 -0.31
N ARG A 86 -10.25 23.21 0.84
CA ARG A 86 -11.07 24.44 0.88
C ARG A 86 -10.33 25.64 0.31
N GLU A 87 -9.06 25.81 0.65
CA GLU A 87 -8.21 26.88 0.12
C GLU A 87 -8.03 26.75 -1.39
N VAL A 88 -7.71 25.54 -1.88
CA VAL A 88 -7.56 25.25 -3.32
C VAL A 88 -8.86 25.49 -4.07
N SER A 89 -10.00 25.08 -3.51
CA SER A 89 -11.32 25.33 -4.09
C SER A 89 -11.62 26.83 -4.21
N SER A 90 -11.23 27.63 -3.22
CA SER A 90 -11.40 29.09 -3.26
C SER A 90 -10.47 29.74 -4.28
N LEU A 91 -9.19 29.35 -4.31
CA LEU A 91 -8.18 29.92 -5.19
C LEU A 91 -8.42 29.63 -6.67
N PHE A 92 -9.02 28.48 -6.98
CA PHE A 92 -9.21 28.01 -8.35
C PHE A 92 -10.68 27.98 -8.78
N ASP A 93 -11.55 28.75 -8.12
CA ASP A 93 -12.99 28.85 -8.46
C ASP A 93 -13.67 27.48 -8.58
N GLY A 94 -13.32 26.56 -7.68
CA GLY A 94 -13.83 25.19 -7.62
C GLY A 94 -13.33 24.27 -8.74
N LYS A 95 -12.29 24.65 -9.50
CA LYS A 95 -11.79 23.88 -10.65
C LYS A 95 -10.30 23.57 -10.52
N LEU A 96 -9.99 22.30 -10.28
CA LEU A 96 -8.62 21.80 -10.24
C LEU A 96 -8.33 20.98 -11.50
N ASN A 97 -7.24 21.22 -12.23
CA ASN A 97 -6.88 20.38 -13.38
C ASN A 97 -5.93 19.25 -12.98
N ILE A 98 -4.96 19.51 -12.12
CA ILE A 98 -3.87 18.56 -11.83
C ILE A 98 -3.71 18.42 -10.32
N LEU A 99 -3.82 17.20 -9.80
CA LEU A 99 -3.39 16.84 -8.45
C LEU A 99 -2.11 16.01 -8.54
N VAL A 100 -1.03 16.47 -7.92
CA VAL A 100 0.21 15.71 -7.77
C VAL A 100 0.38 15.32 -6.30
N ASN A 101 0.12 14.04 -6.01
CA ASN A 101 0.39 13.43 -4.72
C ASN A 101 1.90 13.10 -4.62
N ASN A 102 2.70 14.12 -4.31
CA ASN A 102 4.16 14.04 -4.21
C ASN A 102 4.68 13.88 -2.77
N ALA A 103 3.98 14.45 -1.78
CA ALA A 103 4.41 14.37 -0.39
C ALA A 103 4.64 12.92 0.05
N GLY A 104 5.77 12.67 0.68
CA GLY A 104 6.13 11.37 1.21
C GLY A 104 7.32 11.45 2.15
N THR A 105 7.43 10.45 3.02
CA THR A 105 8.52 10.30 3.99
C THR A 105 9.07 8.87 3.97
N ASN A 106 10.23 8.69 4.58
CA ASN A 106 10.86 7.38 4.77
C ASN A 106 11.45 7.28 6.19
N ILE A 107 11.36 6.10 6.78
CA ILE A 107 11.96 5.76 8.08
C ILE A 107 12.96 4.62 7.84
N TYR A 108 14.21 4.83 8.20
CA TYR A 108 15.32 3.90 7.97
C TYR A 108 15.53 3.02 9.20
N LYS A 109 15.10 1.75 9.14
CA LYS A 109 15.24 0.77 10.22
C LYS A 109 15.42 -0.65 9.64
N ALA A 110 16.01 -1.57 10.41
CA ALA A 110 15.96 -2.98 10.02
C ALA A 110 14.51 -3.49 10.15
N THR A 111 14.15 -4.55 9.40
CA THR A 111 12.77 -5.09 9.37
C THR A 111 12.21 -5.39 10.77
N LEU A 112 13.04 -5.86 11.70
CA LEU A 112 12.62 -6.21 13.06
C LEU A 112 12.52 -5.01 14.01
N ASP A 113 13.09 -3.87 13.64
CA ASP A 113 13.14 -2.67 14.49
C ASP A 113 11.98 -1.70 14.20
N TYR A 114 11.18 -1.97 13.16
CA TYR A 114 9.98 -1.19 12.86
C TYR A 114 8.89 -1.43 13.89
N THR A 115 8.34 -0.35 14.43
CA THR A 115 7.19 -0.37 15.35
C THR A 115 5.87 -0.21 14.60
N ALA A 116 4.75 -0.41 15.31
CA ALA A 116 3.41 -0.16 14.76
C ALA A 116 3.24 1.33 14.39
N GLU A 117 3.80 2.23 15.20
CA GLU A 117 3.76 3.68 14.98
C GLU A 117 4.56 4.09 13.74
N ASP A 118 5.71 3.44 13.48
CA ASP A 118 6.46 3.67 12.24
C ASP A 118 5.64 3.28 11.01
N PHE A 119 4.94 2.15 11.07
CA PHE A 119 4.05 1.69 10.00
C PHE A 119 2.92 2.69 9.76
N THR A 120 2.19 3.07 10.80
CA THR A 120 1.09 4.03 10.72
C THR A 120 1.58 5.36 10.15
N SER A 121 2.67 5.92 10.68
CA SER A 121 3.22 7.19 10.17
C SER A 121 3.58 7.16 8.68
N LEU A 122 4.19 6.06 8.21
CA LEU A 122 4.54 5.87 6.80
C LEU A 122 3.30 5.73 5.92
N MET A 123 2.32 4.91 6.33
CA MET A 123 1.11 4.67 5.53
C MET A 123 0.20 5.89 5.50
N ASP A 124 0.03 6.59 6.63
CA ASP A 124 -0.75 7.81 6.74
C ASP A 124 -0.20 8.88 5.78
N THR A 125 1.13 9.05 5.79
CA THR A 125 1.80 10.06 4.96
C THR A 125 1.85 9.68 3.49
N ASN A 126 2.24 8.46 3.14
CA ASN A 126 2.58 8.10 1.75
C ASN A 126 1.39 7.57 0.95
N LEU A 127 0.38 7.00 1.61
CA LEU A 127 -0.72 6.29 0.95
C LEU A 127 -2.08 6.86 1.31
N GLN A 128 -2.42 6.93 2.61
CA GLN A 128 -3.73 7.40 3.05
C GLN A 128 -3.95 8.87 2.69
N SER A 129 -2.92 9.71 2.86
CA SER A 129 -2.99 11.13 2.49
C SER A 129 -3.36 11.31 1.01
N ALA A 130 -2.68 10.58 0.12
CA ALA A 130 -2.84 10.65 -1.32
C ALA A 130 -4.21 10.13 -1.77
N PHE A 131 -4.69 9.05 -1.13
CA PHE A 131 -6.04 8.54 -1.35
C PHE A 131 -7.12 9.55 -0.94
N HIS A 132 -7.06 10.06 0.29
CA HIS A 132 -8.06 11.00 0.80
C HIS A 132 -8.03 12.34 0.05
N LEU A 133 -6.86 12.87 -0.28
CA LEU A 133 -6.74 14.07 -1.12
C LEU A 133 -7.34 13.86 -2.51
N SER A 134 -7.23 12.66 -3.08
CA SER A 134 -7.86 12.33 -4.35
C SER A 134 -9.40 12.30 -4.24
N GLN A 135 -9.95 11.81 -3.12
CA GLN A 135 -11.39 11.88 -2.85
C GLN A 135 -11.85 13.34 -2.71
N LEU A 136 -11.16 14.13 -1.88
CA LEU A 136 -11.45 15.54 -1.65
C LEU A 136 -11.33 16.39 -2.93
N ALA A 137 -10.36 16.09 -3.79
CA ALA A 137 -10.14 16.78 -5.05
C ALA A 137 -11.13 16.40 -6.14
N HIS A 138 -11.81 15.25 -6.02
CA HIS A 138 -12.66 14.71 -7.09
C HIS A 138 -13.71 15.71 -7.61
N PRO A 139 -14.48 16.44 -6.77
CA PRO A 139 -15.44 17.42 -7.27
C PRO A 139 -14.77 18.53 -8.09
N LEU A 140 -13.59 19.00 -7.67
CA LEU A 140 -12.85 20.07 -8.35
C LEU A 140 -12.26 19.57 -9.68
N LEU A 141 -11.70 18.35 -9.68
CA LEU A 141 -11.16 17.68 -10.86
C LEU A 141 -12.23 17.38 -11.90
N LYS A 142 -13.44 17.03 -11.44
CA LYS A 142 -14.60 16.83 -12.31
C LYS A 142 -15.10 18.16 -12.88
N ALA A 143 -15.19 19.21 -12.06
CA ALA A 143 -15.65 20.54 -12.47
C ALA A 143 -14.73 21.21 -13.49
N SER A 144 -13.43 20.88 -13.50
CA SER A 144 -12.49 21.40 -14.49
C SER A 144 -12.65 20.78 -15.89
N GLY A 145 -13.31 19.63 -16.02
CA GLY A 145 -13.50 18.90 -17.28
C GLY A 145 -12.25 18.24 -17.85
N ALA A 146 -11.08 18.43 -17.22
CA ALA A 146 -9.78 17.93 -17.67
C ALA A 146 -8.90 17.43 -16.50
N GLY A 147 -9.52 16.96 -15.42
CA GLY A 147 -8.83 16.48 -14.22
C GLY A 147 -7.82 15.35 -14.46
N LYS A 148 -6.63 15.46 -13.86
CA LYS A 148 -5.56 14.46 -13.82
C LYS A 148 -5.05 14.31 -12.40
N ILE A 149 -4.77 13.07 -11.99
CA ILE A 149 -4.13 12.76 -10.71
C ILE A 149 -2.83 12.02 -11.01
N VAL A 150 -1.74 12.46 -10.39
CA VAL A 150 -0.41 11.86 -10.49
C VAL A 150 0.02 11.41 -9.10
N PHE A 151 0.43 10.15 -8.97
CA PHE A 151 0.98 9.59 -7.74
C PHE A 151 2.49 9.41 -7.90
N MET A 152 3.27 9.88 -6.92
CA MET A 152 4.72 9.67 -6.92
C MET A 152 5.08 8.33 -6.26
N SER A 153 5.44 7.34 -7.07
CA SER A 153 5.96 6.04 -6.64
C SER A 153 7.50 6.07 -6.45
N SER A 154 8.10 4.93 -6.12
CA SER A 154 9.54 4.72 -5.97
C SER A 154 9.95 3.43 -6.67
N ILE A 155 11.12 3.36 -7.31
CA ILE A 155 11.65 2.11 -7.88
C ILE A 155 11.74 0.98 -6.84
N THR A 156 11.89 1.32 -5.56
CA THR A 156 11.93 0.35 -4.46
C THR A 156 10.58 -0.38 -4.27
N SER A 157 9.48 0.11 -4.83
CA SER A 157 8.20 -0.61 -4.86
C SER A 157 8.23 -1.82 -5.80
N VAL A 158 9.02 -1.73 -6.88
CA VAL A 158 9.15 -2.75 -7.93
C VAL A 158 10.28 -3.73 -7.63
N VAL A 159 11.41 -3.25 -7.12
CA VAL A 159 12.59 -4.06 -6.80
C VAL A 159 12.99 -3.92 -5.33
N SER A 160 13.18 -5.05 -4.64
CA SER A 160 13.70 -5.06 -3.27
C SER A 160 15.18 -4.69 -3.25
N VAL A 161 15.47 -3.39 -3.18
CA VAL A 161 16.82 -2.88 -2.98
C VAL A 161 17.13 -2.81 -1.49
N ASN A 162 17.68 -3.89 -0.93
CA ASN A 162 18.17 -3.99 0.47
C ASN A 162 17.07 -4.17 1.55
N THR A 163 17.42 -4.80 2.69
CA THR A 163 16.51 -5.18 3.79
C THR A 163 16.05 -4.00 4.67
N GLN A 164 16.53 -2.79 4.39
CA GLN A 164 16.31 -1.58 5.21
C GLN A 164 15.09 -0.74 4.78
N TYR A 165 14.33 -1.16 3.76
CA TYR A 165 13.20 -0.40 3.19
C TYR A 165 11.86 -1.13 3.05
N PRO A 166 11.51 -2.14 3.88
CA PRO A 166 10.33 -2.96 3.62
C PRO A 166 9.02 -2.16 3.66
N LEU A 167 8.86 -1.27 4.66
CA LEU A 167 7.63 -0.48 4.82
C LEU A 167 7.47 0.63 3.80
N TYR A 168 8.57 1.32 3.49
CA TYR A 168 8.56 2.34 2.45
C TYR A 168 8.19 1.76 1.09
N SER A 169 8.76 0.60 0.74
CA SER A 169 8.47 -0.10 -0.51
C SER A 169 6.99 -0.51 -0.59
N ALA A 170 6.43 -1.04 0.51
CA ALA A 170 5.00 -1.34 0.60
C ALA A 170 4.12 -0.09 0.44
N SER A 171 4.52 1.05 1.03
CA SER A 171 3.76 2.31 0.94
C SER A 171 3.74 2.95 -0.47
N LYS A 172 4.59 2.48 -1.38
CA LYS A 172 4.76 3.04 -2.75
C LYS A 172 4.24 2.10 -3.85
N GLY A 173 3.63 0.97 -3.49
CA GLY A 173 3.34 -0.22 -4.32
C GLY A 173 3.05 0.01 -5.82
N GLU A 174 3.92 -0.55 -6.66
CA GLU A 174 3.65 -0.98 -8.04
C GLU A 174 4.66 -2.12 -8.32
N LYS A 175 4.22 -3.28 -8.84
CA LYS A 175 5.10 -4.44 -9.12
C LYS A 175 4.89 -4.98 -10.53
N GLU A 176 5.99 -5.29 -11.22
CA GLU A 176 6.00 -5.86 -12.57
C GLU A 176 5.96 -7.41 -12.56
N LYS A 177 5.45 -7.99 -13.66
CA LYS A 177 5.19 -9.42 -13.88
C LYS A 177 6.44 -10.30 -13.70
N MET A 178 6.37 -11.31 -12.84
CA MET A 178 7.18 -12.52 -12.97
C MET A 178 6.42 -13.55 -13.81
N SER A 179 7.03 -13.98 -14.92
CA SER A 179 6.56 -15.11 -15.73
C SER A 179 6.73 -16.41 -14.96
N LEU A 180 5.62 -17.12 -14.72
CA LEU A 180 5.63 -18.46 -14.14
C LEU A 180 6.05 -19.47 -15.23
N GLU A 181 7.22 -20.07 -15.09
CA GLU A 181 7.53 -21.32 -15.79
C GLU A 181 6.77 -22.46 -15.11
N GLN A 182 5.84 -23.07 -15.86
CA GLN A 182 5.21 -24.32 -15.45
C GLN A 182 6.19 -25.47 -15.70
N SER A 183 6.73 -26.06 -14.64
CA SER A 183 7.38 -27.37 -14.73
C SER A 183 6.35 -28.45 -14.38
N ASN A 184 6.05 -29.29 -15.39
CA ASN A 184 5.17 -30.43 -15.27
C ASN A 184 6.02 -31.65 -14.89
N GLY A 185 5.92 -32.13 -13.65
CA GLY A 185 6.66 -33.31 -13.20
C GLY A 185 6.42 -33.66 -11.74
N ARG A 186 5.34 -34.40 -11.46
CA ARG A 186 5.15 -35.05 -10.17
C ARG A 186 5.95 -36.35 -10.14
N ASP A 187 7.15 -36.32 -9.57
CA ASP A 187 7.67 -37.49 -8.86
C ASP A 187 8.91 -37.16 -8.01
N LYS A 188 8.85 -37.56 -6.74
CA LYS A 188 9.92 -37.65 -5.71
C LYS A 188 10.73 -36.41 -5.31
N ARG A 189 10.63 -35.27 -6.00
CA ARG A 189 11.32 -34.00 -5.61
C ARG A 189 10.48 -33.04 -4.74
N TRP A 190 9.20 -33.36 -4.52
CA TRP A 190 8.18 -32.47 -3.97
C TRP A 190 7.55 -33.09 -2.71
N GLY A 191 8.23 -32.96 -1.58
CA GLY A 191 7.74 -33.41 -0.28
C GLY A 191 8.03 -32.39 0.80
N LEU A 192 7.10 -32.22 1.74
CA LEU A 192 7.20 -31.34 2.89
C LEU A 192 7.23 -32.14 4.21
N GLN A 193 7.59 -33.43 4.15
CA GLN A 193 7.72 -34.27 5.34
C GLN A 193 8.66 -33.64 6.37
N GLY A 194 8.16 -33.50 7.59
CA GLY A 194 8.90 -32.90 8.70
C GLY A 194 8.93 -31.37 8.70
N MET A 195 8.34 -30.71 7.69
CA MET A 195 8.20 -29.27 7.66
C MET A 195 6.96 -28.82 8.45
N THR A 196 7.04 -27.64 9.05
CA THR A 196 5.93 -26.99 9.75
C THR A 196 5.45 -25.75 9.00
N ALA A 197 4.14 -25.57 8.90
CA ALA A 197 3.56 -24.45 8.16
C ALA A 197 2.47 -23.74 8.97
N LEU A 198 2.45 -22.41 8.89
CA LEU A 198 1.36 -21.56 9.36
C LEU A 198 0.66 -20.95 8.15
N VAL A 199 -0.66 -21.17 8.02
CA VAL A 199 -1.49 -20.53 6.99
C VAL A 199 -2.54 -19.66 7.67
N THR A 200 -2.51 -18.35 7.44
CA THR A 200 -3.55 -17.45 7.97
C THR A 200 -4.80 -17.49 7.11
N GLY A 201 -5.99 -17.58 7.70
CA GLY A 201 -7.26 -17.58 6.96
C GLY A 201 -7.49 -18.88 6.17
N GLY A 202 -7.11 -20.02 6.72
CA GLY A 202 -7.09 -21.30 5.99
C GLY A 202 -8.42 -22.06 5.93
N THR A 203 -9.55 -21.52 6.40
CA THR A 203 -10.81 -22.30 6.47
C THR A 203 -11.65 -22.25 5.20
N LYS A 204 -11.41 -21.31 4.27
CA LYS A 204 -12.14 -21.19 2.99
C LYS A 204 -11.22 -20.89 1.81
N GLY A 205 -11.76 -21.11 0.61
CA GLY A 205 -11.18 -20.63 -0.65
C GLY A 205 -9.74 -21.07 -0.86
N LEU A 206 -8.88 -20.12 -1.26
CA LEU A 206 -7.45 -20.39 -1.48
C LEU A 206 -6.73 -20.85 -0.20
N GLY A 207 -7.09 -20.28 0.95
CA GLY A 207 -6.49 -20.67 2.23
C GLY A 207 -6.73 -22.16 2.54
N TYR A 208 -7.95 -22.63 2.34
CA TYR A 208 -8.30 -24.05 2.49
C TYR A 208 -7.49 -24.94 1.55
N ALA A 209 -7.41 -24.58 0.28
CA ALA A 209 -6.64 -25.34 -0.70
C ALA A 209 -5.15 -25.38 -0.36
N ILE A 210 -4.58 -24.28 0.15
CA ILE A 210 -3.17 -24.22 0.57
C ILE A 210 -2.94 -25.13 1.79
N VAL A 211 -3.81 -25.09 2.81
CA VAL A 211 -3.69 -25.97 3.97
C VAL A 211 -3.72 -27.44 3.55
N GLU A 212 -4.68 -27.80 2.70
CA GLU A 212 -4.84 -29.17 2.21
C GLU A 212 -3.63 -29.63 1.39
N GLU A 213 -3.13 -28.81 0.48
CA GLU A 213 -1.97 -29.15 -0.37
C GLU A 213 -0.69 -29.29 0.46
N LEU A 214 -0.41 -28.36 1.38
CA LEU A 214 0.76 -28.45 2.26
C LEU A 214 0.71 -29.71 3.12
N ALA A 215 -0.46 -30.05 3.65
CA ALA A 215 -0.65 -31.25 4.45
C ALA A 215 -0.54 -32.53 3.61
N ALA A 216 -1.08 -32.55 2.39
CA ALA A 216 -0.96 -33.67 1.46
C ALA A 216 0.50 -33.93 1.04
N LEU A 217 1.32 -32.87 0.94
CA LEU A 217 2.76 -32.97 0.73
C LEU A 217 3.53 -33.42 1.98
N GLY A 218 2.87 -33.57 3.14
CA GLY A 218 3.44 -34.13 4.37
C GLY A 218 3.84 -33.12 5.44
N ALA A 219 3.50 -31.83 5.28
CA ALA A 219 3.74 -30.82 6.31
C ALA A 219 2.82 -31.03 7.53
N THR A 220 3.31 -30.64 8.71
CA THR A 220 2.44 -30.37 9.87
C THR A 220 1.96 -28.93 9.76
N VAL A 221 0.65 -28.73 9.65
CA VAL A 221 0.07 -27.41 9.37
C VAL A 221 -0.70 -26.90 10.59
N HIS A 222 -0.51 -25.62 10.90
CA HIS A 222 -1.39 -24.86 11.77
C HIS A 222 -2.09 -23.79 10.95
N THR A 223 -3.39 -23.63 11.13
CA THR A 223 -4.17 -22.58 10.45
C THR A 223 -4.95 -21.75 11.45
N CYS A 224 -5.26 -20.51 11.09
CA CYS A 224 -6.14 -19.67 11.89
C CYS A 224 -7.32 -19.11 11.09
N ALA A 225 -8.41 -18.82 11.79
CA ALA A 225 -9.58 -18.13 11.26
C ALA A 225 -10.35 -17.45 12.40
N ARG A 226 -11.32 -16.60 12.05
CA ARG A 226 -12.12 -15.87 13.05
C ARG A 226 -13.29 -16.68 13.64
N ASN A 227 -13.82 -17.64 12.88
CA ASN A 227 -14.98 -18.43 13.30
C ASN A 227 -14.54 -19.77 13.87
N GLN A 228 -14.82 -19.98 15.16
CA GLN A 228 -14.43 -21.19 15.89
C GLN A 228 -15.11 -22.46 15.36
N ASP A 229 -16.40 -22.39 15.04
CA ASP A 229 -17.18 -23.56 14.62
C ASP A 229 -16.72 -24.05 13.25
N GLU A 230 -16.54 -23.13 12.31
CA GLU A 230 -16.01 -23.40 10.98
C GLU A 230 -14.58 -23.97 11.05
N LEU A 231 -13.73 -23.39 11.91
CA LEU A 231 -12.39 -23.91 12.13
C LEU A 231 -12.40 -25.33 12.68
N ASN A 232 -13.26 -25.62 13.66
CA ASN A 232 -13.42 -26.94 14.25
C ASN A 232 -13.91 -27.98 13.24
N GLU A 233 -14.84 -27.58 12.39
CA GLU A 233 -15.33 -28.41 11.28
C GLU A 233 -14.18 -28.78 10.33
N ARG A 234 -13.43 -27.79 9.81
CA ARG A 234 -12.33 -28.06 8.87
C ARG A 234 -11.21 -28.90 9.48
N VAL A 235 -10.85 -28.64 10.75
CA VAL A 235 -9.85 -29.44 11.47
C VAL A 235 -10.29 -30.91 11.60
N ARG A 236 -11.58 -31.16 11.83
CA ARG A 236 -12.13 -32.52 11.86
C ARG A 236 -12.01 -33.20 10.49
N GLU A 237 -12.41 -32.50 9.43
CA GLU A 237 -12.31 -33.02 8.05
C GLU A 237 -10.87 -33.39 7.67
N TRP A 238 -9.89 -32.51 7.95
CA TRP A 238 -8.49 -32.81 7.67
C TRP A 238 -7.96 -33.97 8.50
N LYS A 239 -8.40 -34.10 9.75
CA LYS A 239 -8.04 -35.23 10.60
C LYS A 239 -8.58 -36.56 10.04
N GLU A 240 -9.81 -36.58 9.53
CA GLU A 240 -10.40 -37.75 8.87
C GLU A 240 -9.64 -38.16 7.60
N LYS A 241 -9.06 -37.19 6.88
CA LYS A 241 -8.14 -37.42 5.75
C LYS A 241 -6.74 -37.90 6.17
N GLY A 242 -6.46 -38.00 7.48
CA GLY A 242 -5.15 -38.39 8.01
C GLY A 242 -4.11 -37.27 8.01
N PHE A 243 -4.51 -36.02 7.80
CA PHE A 243 -3.62 -34.88 7.79
C PHE A 243 -3.29 -34.38 9.20
N LYS A 244 -2.06 -33.87 9.36
CA LYS A 244 -1.58 -33.26 10.60
C LYS A 244 -1.89 -31.76 10.60
N VAL A 245 -3.18 -31.43 10.74
CA VAL A 245 -3.65 -30.04 10.78
C VAL A 245 -4.23 -29.71 12.14
N THR A 246 -3.79 -28.59 12.71
CA THR A 246 -4.42 -27.97 13.89
C THR A 246 -4.84 -26.55 13.54
N GLY A 247 -5.65 -25.92 14.40
CA GLY A 247 -5.92 -24.51 14.22
C GLY A 247 -6.42 -23.83 15.48
N SER A 248 -6.30 -22.51 15.51
CA SER A 248 -6.83 -21.66 16.56
C SER A 248 -7.54 -20.41 16.02
N VAL A 249 -8.40 -19.83 16.86
CA VAL A 249 -9.08 -18.59 16.51
C VAL A 249 -8.10 -17.43 16.57
N CYS A 250 -8.05 -16.65 15.49
CA CYS A 250 -7.25 -15.45 15.39
C CYS A 250 -7.94 -14.45 14.45
N ASP A 251 -8.20 -13.25 14.95
CA ASP A 251 -8.39 -12.09 14.09
C ASP A 251 -7.02 -11.48 13.77
N VAL A 252 -6.54 -11.65 12.54
CA VAL A 252 -5.22 -11.13 12.13
C VAL A 252 -5.11 -9.60 12.18
N SER A 253 -6.23 -8.87 12.22
CA SER A 253 -6.22 -7.42 12.44
C SER A 253 -5.85 -7.05 13.90
N SER A 254 -6.12 -7.94 14.87
CA SER A 254 -5.77 -7.75 16.28
C SER A 254 -4.29 -8.05 16.55
N ASN A 255 -3.55 -7.12 17.16
CA ASN A 255 -2.16 -7.35 17.59
C ASN A 255 -2.08 -8.47 18.65
N ALA A 256 -2.97 -8.43 19.63
CA ALA A 256 -2.99 -9.42 20.71
C ALA A 256 -3.27 -10.84 20.18
N ASP A 257 -4.15 -10.97 19.19
CA ASP A 257 -4.45 -12.25 18.56
C ASP A 257 -3.26 -12.77 17.75
N ARG A 258 -2.53 -11.90 17.03
CA ARG A 258 -1.31 -12.28 16.31
C ARG A 258 -0.22 -12.78 17.25
N GLU A 259 -0.02 -12.11 18.37
CA GLU A 259 0.94 -12.52 19.40
C GLU A 259 0.54 -13.86 20.04
N LYS A 260 -0.75 -14.03 20.36
CA LYS A 260 -1.29 -15.28 20.89
C LYS A 260 -1.10 -16.43 19.90
N LEU A 261 -1.45 -16.22 18.63
CA LEU A 261 -1.25 -17.18 17.55
C LEU A 261 0.22 -17.58 17.45
N MET A 262 1.16 -16.62 17.51
CA MET A 262 2.58 -16.95 17.40
C MET A 262 3.10 -17.73 18.60
N LYS A 263 2.61 -17.44 19.82
CA LYS A 263 2.95 -18.24 21.02
C LYS A 263 2.46 -19.68 20.88
N GLU A 264 1.23 -19.88 20.40
CA GLU A 264 0.67 -21.21 20.15
C GLU A 264 1.47 -21.96 19.08
N VAL A 265 1.78 -21.31 17.95
CA VAL A 265 2.60 -21.88 16.86
C VAL A 265 4.00 -22.24 17.36
N SER A 266 4.64 -21.38 18.15
CA SER A 266 5.94 -21.66 18.77
C SER A 266 5.87 -22.89 19.68
N SER A 267 4.79 -23.05 20.45
CA SER A 267 4.62 -24.22 21.32
C SER A 267 4.33 -25.50 20.53
N LEU A 268 3.54 -25.41 19.47
CA LEU A 268 3.15 -26.57 18.66
C LEU A 268 4.29 -27.10 17.80
N PHE A 269 5.19 -26.23 17.37
CA PHE A 269 6.27 -26.55 16.45
C PHE A 269 7.66 -26.54 17.09
N ASP A 270 7.73 -26.65 18.42
CA ASP A 270 9.00 -26.65 19.17
C ASP A 270 9.93 -25.48 18.80
N GLY A 271 9.32 -24.30 18.61
CA GLY A 271 10.01 -23.07 18.23
C GLY A 271 10.50 -23.02 16.79
N LYS A 272 10.11 -23.95 15.91
CA LYS A 272 10.61 -24.04 14.53
C LYS A 272 9.48 -23.97 13.51
N LEU A 273 9.38 -22.85 12.80
CA LEU A 273 8.44 -22.67 11.70
C LEU A 273 9.19 -22.75 10.37
N ASN A 274 8.77 -23.57 9.41
CA ASN A 274 9.38 -23.61 8.08
C ASN A 274 8.68 -22.67 7.09
N ILE A 275 7.35 -22.59 7.13
CA ILE A 275 6.57 -21.89 6.10
C ILE A 275 5.55 -20.97 6.78
N LEU A 276 5.60 -19.67 6.47
CA LEU A 276 4.54 -18.72 6.80
C LEU A 276 3.80 -18.34 5.52
N VAL A 277 2.50 -18.60 5.45
CA VAL A 277 1.63 -18.14 4.37
C VAL A 277 0.69 -17.06 4.90
N ASN A 278 1.02 -15.81 4.59
CA ASN A 278 0.17 -14.64 4.84
C ASN A 278 -0.95 -14.57 3.78
N ASN A 279 -1.95 -15.43 3.96
CA ASN A 279 -3.11 -15.57 3.08
C ASN A 279 -4.33 -14.75 3.52
N ALA A 280 -4.47 -14.44 4.80
CA ALA A 280 -5.65 -13.76 5.31
C ALA A 280 -5.84 -12.42 4.59
N GLY A 281 -7.08 -12.16 4.19
CA GLY A 281 -7.43 -10.93 3.53
C GLY A 281 -8.93 -10.74 3.45
N THR A 282 -9.36 -9.48 3.42
CA THR A 282 -10.75 -9.06 3.28
C THR A 282 -10.89 -8.06 2.13
N ASN A 283 -12.12 -7.84 1.69
CA ASN A 283 -12.46 -6.83 0.71
C ASN A 283 -13.72 -6.07 1.15
N ILE A 284 -13.76 -4.77 0.89
CA ILE A 284 -14.92 -3.90 1.09
C ILE A 284 -15.28 -3.32 -0.27
N TYR A 285 -16.51 -3.55 -0.72
CA TYR A 285 -17.01 -3.11 -2.03
C TYR A 285 -17.76 -1.79 -1.89
N LYS A 286 -17.13 -0.70 -2.32
CA LYS A 286 -17.69 0.66 -2.31
C LYS A 286 -17.20 1.44 -3.52
N ALA A 287 -17.92 2.48 -3.95
CA ALA A 287 -17.36 3.42 -4.91
C ALA A 287 -16.23 4.22 -4.25
N THR A 288 -15.28 4.72 -5.03
CA THR A 288 -14.11 5.47 -4.51
C THR A 288 -14.48 6.57 -3.51
N LEU A 289 -15.59 7.28 -3.74
CA LEU A 289 -16.02 8.39 -2.87
C LEU A 289 -16.75 7.95 -1.60
N ASP A 290 -17.18 6.70 -1.52
CA ASP A 290 -17.96 6.18 -0.40
C ASP A 290 -17.08 5.48 0.66
N TYR A 291 -15.77 5.31 0.36
CA TYR A 291 -14.81 4.78 1.33
C TYR A 291 -14.55 5.80 2.45
N THR A 292 -14.65 5.33 3.69
CA THR A 292 -14.31 6.11 4.88
C THR A 292 -12.88 5.84 5.34
N ALA A 293 -12.39 6.63 6.30
CA ALA A 293 -11.09 6.39 6.93
C ALA A 293 -11.05 5.03 7.66
N GLU A 294 -12.17 4.64 8.27
CA GLU A 294 -12.31 3.35 8.96
C GLU A 294 -12.26 2.18 7.98
N ASP A 295 -12.85 2.31 6.79
CA ASP A 295 -12.72 1.29 5.73
C ASP A 295 -11.25 1.13 5.31
N PHE A 296 -10.51 2.24 5.16
CA PHE A 296 -9.08 2.26 4.86
C PHE A 296 -8.28 1.51 5.91
N THR A 297 -8.44 1.90 7.18
CA THR A 297 -7.73 1.28 8.30
C THR A 297 -8.05 -0.21 8.38
N SER A 298 -9.33 -0.59 8.34
CA SER A 298 -9.73 -2.01 8.43
C SER A 298 -9.12 -2.88 7.32
N LEU A 299 -9.08 -2.37 6.07
CA LEU A 299 -8.47 -3.08 4.94
C LEU A 299 -6.95 -3.17 5.07
N MET A 300 -6.27 -2.09 5.45
CA MET A 300 -4.81 -2.08 5.59
C MET A 300 -4.34 -2.92 6.78
N ASP A 301 -5.04 -2.85 7.91
CA ASP A 301 -4.74 -3.64 9.10
C ASP A 301 -4.81 -5.13 8.78
N THR A 302 -5.86 -5.55 8.06
CA THR A 302 -6.07 -6.96 7.71
C THR A 302 -5.15 -7.43 6.58
N ASN A 303 -5.03 -6.69 5.48
CA ASN A 303 -4.39 -7.19 4.25
C ASN A 303 -2.88 -6.93 4.21
N LEU A 304 -2.39 -5.93 4.95
CA LEU A 304 -1.01 -5.46 4.84
C LEU A 304 -0.28 -5.48 6.19
N GLN A 305 -0.80 -4.77 7.19
CA GLN A 305 -0.14 -4.65 8.49
C GLN A 305 -0.05 -6.00 9.21
N SER A 306 -1.11 -6.81 9.14
CA SER A 306 -1.13 -8.14 9.75
C SER A 306 0.00 -9.01 9.21
N ALA A 307 0.18 -9.04 7.89
CA ALA A 307 1.16 -9.85 7.20
C ALA A 307 2.60 -9.38 7.50
N PHE A 308 2.82 -8.07 7.60
CA PHE A 308 4.10 -7.51 8.03
C PHE A 308 4.43 -7.90 9.47
N HIS A 309 3.52 -7.65 10.41
CA HIS A 309 3.75 -7.93 11.83
C HIS A 309 3.89 -9.44 12.10
N LEU A 310 3.08 -10.29 11.48
CA LEU A 310 3.23 -11.74 11.58
C LEU A 310 4.58 -12.22 11.05
N SER A 311 5.12 -11.58 10.01
CA SER A 311 6.47 -11.88 9.52
C SER A 311 7.56 -11.50 10.52
N GLN A 312 7.40 -10.38 11.25
CA GLN A 312 8.30 -10.01 12.35
C GLN A 312 8.22 -11.02 13.50
N LEU A 313 7.00 -11.35 13.94
CA LEU A 313 6.76 -12.31 15.03
C LEU A 313 7.26 -13.72 14.68
N ALA A 314 7.11 -14.14 13.42
CA ALA A 314 7.56 -15.44 12.94
C ALA A 314 9.08 -15.53 12.74
N HIS A 315 9.78 -14.39 12.64
CA HIS A 315 11.20 -14.38 12.28
C HIS A 315 12.09 -15.27 13.16
N PRO A 316 11.98 -15.26 14.51
CA PRO A 316 12.79 -16.15 15.34
C PRO A 316 12.54 -17.63 15.05
N LEU A 317 11.29 -18.02 14.79
CA LEU A 317 10.90 -19.40 14.50
C LEU A 317 11.36 -19.84 13.10
N LEU A 318 11.22 -18.95 12.12
CA LEU A 318 11.69 -19.13 10.74
C LEU A 318 13.22 -19.24 10.67
N LYS A 319 13.92 -18.48 11.50
CA LYS A 319 15.38 -18.56 11.64
C LYS A 319 15.80 -19.85 12.32
N ALA A 320 15.13 -20.24 13.41
CA ALA A 320 15.42 -21.46 14.16
C ALA A 320 15.20 -22.75 13.35
N SER A 321 14.30 -22.72 12.36
CA SER A 321 14.07 -23.87 11.48
C SER A 321 15.19 -24.10 10.46
N GLY A 322 16.04 -23.10 10.20
CA GLY A 322 17.13 -23.17 9.21
C GLY A 322 16.67 -23.18 7.74
N ALA A 323 15.36 -23.22 7.49
CA ALA A 323 14.76 -23.32 6.15
C ALA A 323 13.50 -22.45 6.00
N GLY A 324 13.40 -21.36 6.76
CA GLY A 324 12.24 -20.45 6.77
C GLY A 324 11.90 -19.86 5.40
N LYS A 325 10.62 -19.90 5.04
CA LYS A 325 10.02 -19.29 3.84
C LYS A 325 8.78 -18.48 4.23
N ILE A 326 8.62 -17.30 3.63
CA ILE A 326 7.42 -16.47 3.79
C ILE A 326 6.78 -16.31 2.42
N VAL A 327 5.47 -16.52 2.35
CA VAL A 327 4.64 -16.37 1.15
C VAL A 327 3.56 -15.34 1.44
N PHE A 328 3.45 -14.32 0.59
CA PHE A 328 2.39 -13.32 0.63
C PHE A 328 1.40 -13.58 -0.50
N MET A 329 0.10 -13.48 -0.19
CA MET A 329 -0.95 -13.61 -1.21
C MET A 329 -1.35 -12.23 -1.75
N SER A 330 -0.94 -11.92 -2.98
CA SER A 330 -1.36 -10.71 -3.71
C SER A 330 -2.69 -10.90 -4.45
N SER A 331 -3.12 -9.89 -5.21
CA SER A 331 -4.29 -9.95 -6.08
C SER A 331 -3.95 -9.45 -7.48
N ILE A 332 -4.50 -10.04 -8.54
CA ILE A 332 -4.35 -9.49 -9.90
C ILE A 332 -4.87 -8.05 -10.00
N THR A 333 -5.85 -7.70 -9.17
CA THR A 333 -6.42 -6.34 -9.11
C THR A 333 -5.41 -5.30 -8.64
N SER A 334 -4.32 -5.71 -7.97
CA SER A 334 -3.22 -4.79 -7.62
C SER A 334 -2.33 -4.43 -8.82
N VAL A 335 -2.42 -5.19 -9.91
CA VAL A 335 -1.63 -4.98 -11.14
C VAL A 335 -2.48 -4.36 -12.25
N VAL A 336 -3.77 -4.71 -12.30
CA VAL A 336 -4.72 -4.17 -13.29
C VAL A 336 -5.94 -3.58 -12.61
N SER A 337 -6.27 -2.34 -12.94
CA SER A 337 -7.53 -1.72 -12.48
C SER A 337 -8.70 -2.40 -13.18
N VAL A 338 -9.43 -3.24 -12.44
CA VAL A 338 -10.55 -4.03 -12.99
C VAL A 338 -11.91 -3.32 -12.88
N ASN A 339 -12.06 -2.32 -12.01
CA ASN A 339 -13.24 -1.43 -11.92
C ASN A 339 -13.02 -0.31 -10.88
N THR A 340 -13.86 0.72 -10.86
CA THR A 340 -13.86 1.82 -9.87
C THR A 340 -14.28 1.40 -8.45
N GLN A 341 -14.69 0.15 -8.25
CA GLN A 341 -15.18 -0.39 -6.97
C GLN A 341 -14.11 -1.11 -6.13
N TYR A 342 -12.85 -1.13 -6.58
CA TYR A 342 -11.74 -1.85 -5.93
C TYR A 342 -10.49 -1.03 -5.60
N PRO A 343 -10.50 0.32 -5.54
CA PRO A 343 -9.27 1.10 -5.47
C PRO A 343 -8.46 0.79 -4.20
N LEU A 344 -9.14 0.71 -3.05
CA LEU A 344 -8.49 0.51 -1.76
C LEU A 344 -8.01 -0.93 -1.56
N TYR A 345 -8.81 -1.91 -1.97
CA TYR A 345 -8.40 -3.31 -1.95
C TYR A 345 -7.16 -3.55 -2.81
N SER A 346 -7.13 -2.98 -4.02
CA SER A 346 -6.00 -3.09 -4.94
C SER A 346 -4.72 -2.49 -4.34
N ALA A 347 -4.82 -1.33 -3.68
CA ALA A 347 -3.70 -0.74 -2.94
C ALA A 347 -3.21 -1.65 -1.79
N SER A 348 -4.13 -2.23 -1.02
CA SER A 348 -3.78 -3.12 0.11
C SER A 348 -3.12 -4.45 -0.30
N LYS A 349 -3.28 -4.85 -1.56
CA LYS A 349 -2.79 -6.12 -2.11
C LYS A 349 -1.58 -5.97 -3.04
N GLY A 350 -1.07 -4.74 -3.25
CA GLY A 350 0.07 -4.44 -4.13
C GLY A 350 1.45 -4.81 -3.59
N THR A 351 1.53 -5.79 -2.69
CA THR A 351 2.75 -6.20 -1.99
C THR A 351 3.40 -7.47 -2.50
#